data_AF-A0A540UW19-F1
#
_entry.id   AF-A0A540UW19-F1
#
_cell.length_a   1.000
_cell.length_b   1.000
_cell.length_c   1.000
_cell.angle_alpha   90.00
_cell.angle_beta   90.00
_cell.angle_gamma   90.00
#
_symmetry.space_group_name_H-M   'P 1'
#
loop_
_entity.id
_entity.type
_entity.pdbx_description
1 polymer ?
#
loop_
_entity_poly.entity_id
_entity_poly.type
_entity_poly.pdbx_seq_one_letter_code
_entity_poly.pdbx_strand_id
1 'polypeptide(L)'
;MGKRSDYEDYSDEELKDRAEYDYDAREELKLRGYDEEEYEYKYYSTKELMERAKYDYKAVEELSSRGYHKIDGEWVSDEAFAFEMLGLLFKIGMVLAILLGTHFLVAYSMDYQVYVFAAFAITFLLMVLGRGTSKVLNFLFSIGCVALATRCYPVVFEFFVGTDYFDYFLAGPNLWEWIKYALIYIAYVAVVPFLVMLFITFFVRTLAEKKEADVQ
;
A
#
# COMPACT_ATOMS: atom_id res chain seq x y z
N MET A 1 -14.82 41.80 -2.38
CA MET A 1 -15.09 40.52 -3.08
C MET A 1 -16.25 39.87 -2.37
N GLY A 2 -17.42 39.84 -3.02
CA GLY A 2 -18.62 39.26 -2.43
C GLY A 2 -18.76 37.76 -2.72
N LYS A 3 -19.57 37.09 -1.89
CA LYS A 3 -20.64 36.20 -2.34
C LYS A 3 -21.67 36.04 -1.21
N ARG A 4 -22.94 36.19 -1.60
CA ARG A 4 -24.18 36.03 -0.83
C ARG A 4 -24.30 34.61 -0.24
N SER A 5 -24.95 34.51 0.90
CA SER A 5 -25.59 33.27 1.38
C SER A 5 -27.06 33.62 1.61
N ASP A 6 -27.90 33.05 0.76
CA ASP A 6 -29.32 33.34 0.58
C ASP A 6 -30.17 32.90 1.79
N TYR A 7 -30.46 33.82 2.71
CA TYR A 7 -31.44 33.65 3.79
C TYR A 7 -32.39 34.85 3.89
N GLU A 8 -32.88 35.34 2.76
CA GLU A 8 -33.93 36.36 2.70
C GLU A 8 -34.99 35.91 1.71
N ASP A 9 -35.97 35.13 2.19
CA ASP A 9 -37.39 35.21 1.78
C ASP A 9 -38.19 34.07 2.44
N TYR A 10 -38.31 34.10 3.78
CA TYR A 10 -39.37 33.37 4.45
C TYR A 10 -40.21 34.40 5.20
N SER A 11 -41.53 34.36 5.01
CA SER A 11 -42.44 35.24 5.74
C SER A 11 -42.46 34.83 7.22
N ASP A 12 -42.76 35.77 8.11
CA ASP A 12 -42.91 35.50 9.56
C ASP A 12 -44.00 34.44 9.85
N GLU A 13 -44.90 34.16 8.90
CA GLU A 13 -45.88 33.07 8.96
C GLU A 13 -45.27 31.71 8.59
N GLU A 14 -44.36 31.63 7.60
CA GLU A 14 -43.67 30.38 7.25
C GLU A 14 -42.65 29.94 8.31
N LEU A 15 -42.06 30.89 9.06
CA LEU A 15 -41.24 30.59 10.23
C LEU A 15 -42.08 30.14 11.43
N LYS A 16 -43.33 30.57 11.54
CA LYS A 16 -44.27 30.12 12.57
C LYS A 16 -44.81 28.72 12.29
N ASP A 17 -45.23 28.42 11.07
CA ASP A 17 -45.68 27.07 10.68
C ASP A 17 -44.59 26.00 10.85
N ARG A 18 -43.32 26.38 10.65
CA ARG A 18 -42.18 25.47 10.87
C ARG A 18 -41.79 25.32 12.34
N ALA A 19 -42.04 26.34 13.17
CA ALA A 19 -41.82 26.28 14.62
C ALA A 19 -42.98 25.57 15.34
N GLU A 20 -44.19 25.63 14.79
CA GLU A 20 -45.38 24.96 15.33
C GLU A 20 -45.30 23.43 15.16
N TYR A 21 -44.69 22.95 14.08
CA TYR A 21 -44.36 21.52 13.89
C TYR A 21 -43.31 20.99 14.88
N ASP A 22 -42.45 21.86 15.43
CA ASP A 22 -41.42 21.51 16.42
C ASP A 22 -41.93 21.66 17.87
N TYR A 23 -42.97 22.47 18.08
CA TYR A 23 -43.62 22.64 19.38
C TYR A 23 -44.62 21.51 19.67
N ASP A 24 -45.48 21.18 18.69
CA ASP A 24 -46.50 20.11 18.84
C ASP A 24 -45.85 18.73 19.05
N ALA A 25 -44.74 18.44 18.37
CA ALA A 25 -44.01 17.19 18.55
C ALA A 25 -43.40 17.07 19.97
N ARG A 26 -42.92 18.18 20.55
CA ARG A 26 -42.40 18.21 21.93
C ARG A 26 -43.52 18.08 22.96
N GLU A 27 -44.67 18.70 22.71
CA GLU A 27 -45.83 18.67 23.63
C GLU A 27 -46.53 17.31 23.64
N GLU A 28 -46.71 16.66 22.47
CA GLU A 28 -47.31 15.34 22.36
C GLU A 28 -46.47 14.24 23.07
N LEU A 29 -45.15 14.43 23.14
CA LEU A 29 -44.23 13.48 23.77
C LEU A 29 -44.12 13.68 25.29
N LYS A 30 -44.19 14.94 25.78
CA LYS A 30 -44.40 15.22 27.21
C LYS A 30 -45.68 14.58 27.73
N LEU A 31 -46.76 14.65 26.95
CA LEU A 31 -48.05 14.02 27.27
C LEU A 31 -47.97 12.48 27.31
N ARG A 32 -47.00 11.87 26.62
CA ARG A 32 -46.73 10.42 26.64
C ARG A 32 -45.72 9.98 27.71
N GLY A 33 -45.23 10.91 28.54
CA GLY A 33 -44.39 10.61 29.71
C GLY A 33 -42.91 10.39 29.40
N TYR A 34 -42.41 10.87 28.26
CA TYR A 34 -40.98 10.84 27.90
C TYR A 34 -40.25 12.07 28.47
N ASP A 35 -39.06 11.86 29.03
CA ASP A 35 -38.24 12.91 29.67
C ASP A 35 -37.56 13.80 28.60
N GLU A 36 -37.65 15.11 28.76
CA GLU A 36 -37.35 16.11 27.72
C GLU A 36 -35.89 16.09 27.25
N GLU A 37 -34.99 15.71 28.16
CA GLU A 37 -33.54 15.70 27.94
C GLU A 37 -33.03 14.49 27.13
N GLU A 38 -33.80 13.41 27.03
CA GLU A 38 -33.38 12.18 26.33
C GLU A 38 -33.44 12.33 24.79
N TYR A 39 -34.31 13.22 24.30
CA TYR A 39 -34.55 13.40 22.86
C TYR A 39 -33.76 14.54 22.21
N GLU A 40 -33.28 15.52 22.97
CA GLU A 40 -32.51 16.64 22.41
C GLU A 40 -31.28 16.13 21.66
N TYR A 41 -30.61 15.13 22.22
CA TYR A 41 -29.38 14.52 21.69
C TYR A 41 -29.55 13.81 20.33
N LYS A 42 -30.74 13.29 20.05
CA LYS A 42 -31.01 12.51 18.84
C LYS A 42 -31.00 13.35 17.56
N TYR A 43 -31.28 14.65 17.66
CA TYR A 43 -31.35 15.55 16.50
C TYR A 43 -30.06 16.33 16.23
N TYR A 44 -29.08 16.28 17.15
CA TYR A 44 -27.79 16.90 16.92
C TYR A 44 -26.98 16.16 15.85
N SER A 45 -26.25 16.94 15.07
CA SER A 45 -25.23 16.41 14.17
C SER A 45 -24.11 15.75 14.98
N THR A 46 -23.41 14.77 14.38
CA THR A 46 -22.28 14.10 15.02
C THR A 46 -21.22 15.08 15.53
N LYS A 47 -20.99 16.18 14.80
CA LYS A 47 -20.01 17.22 15.19
C LYS A 47 -20.44 17.96 16.45
N GLU A 48 -21.71 18.32 16.56
CA GLU A 48 -22.27 18.97 17.76
C GLU A 48 -22.26 18.04 18.97
N LEU A 49 -22.57 16.76 18.74
CA LEU A 49 -22.46 15.73 19.76
C LEU A 49 -21.02 15.58 20.27
N MET A 50 -20.02 15.54 19.38
CA MET A 50 -18.60 15.47 19.76
C MET A 50 -18.14 16.66 20.60
N GLU A 51 -18.67 17.85 20.35
CA GLU A 51 -18.35 19.05 21.12
C GLU A 51 -19.02 19.03 22.50
N ARG A 52 -20.28 18.62 22.58
CA ARG A 52 -21.04 18.50 23.83
C ARG A 52 -20.57 17.36 24.71
N ALA A 53 -20.11 16.25 24.12
CA ALA A 53 -19.58 15.10 24.84
C ALA A 53 -18.29 15.38 25.65
N LYS A 54 -17.74 16.60 25.57
CA LYS A 54 -16.70 17.08 26.49
C LYS A 54 -17.21 17.38 27.90
N TYR A 55 -18.49 17.73 28.02
CA TYR A 55 -19.10 18.24 29.25
C TYR A 55 -20.38 17.49 29.64
N ASP A 56 -21.02 16.77 28.71
CA ASP A 56 -22.27 16.05 28.92
C ASP A 56 -22.13 14.55 28.64
N TYR A 57 -22.51 13.73 29.62
CA TYR A 57 -22.48 12.27 29.53
C TYR A 57 -23.61 11.70 28.63
N LYS A 58 -24.72 12.41 28.43
CA LYS A 58 -25.80 11.99 27.52
C LYS A 58 -25.37 12.08 26.06
N ALA A 59 -24.56 13.09 25.72
CA ALA A 59 -23.93 13.20 24.41
C ALA A 59 -22.90 12.09 24.16
N VAL A 60 -22.20 11.63 25.21
CA VAL A 60 -21.30 10.46 25.16
C VAL A 60 -22.09 9.19 24.85
N GLU A 61 -23.22 8.98 25.51
CA GLU A 61 -24.08 7.81 25.32
C GLU A 61 -24.66 7.77 23.90
N GLU A 62 -25.12 8.91 23.37
CA GLU A 62 -25.65 8.99 22.00
C GLU A 62 -24.55 8.83 20.92
N LEU A 63 -23.32 9.32 21.15
CA LEU A 63 -22.21 9.02 20.24
C LEU A 63 -21.88 7.52 20.23
N SER A 64 -21.90 6.90 21.41
CA SER A 64 -21.68 5.46 21.54
C SER A 64 -22.79 4.65 20.88
N SER A 65 -24.05 5.09 20.97
CA SER A 65 -25.19 4.44 20.30
C SER A 65 -25.07 4.50 18.78
N ARG A 66 -24.43 5.56 18.26
CA ARG A 66 -24.11 5.77 16.83
C ARG A 66 -22.84 5.07 16.35
N GLY A 67 -22.21 4.24 17.20
CA GLY A 67 -20.99 3.52 16.86
C GLY A 67 -19.75 4.40 16.84
N TYR A 68 -19.65 5.38 17.74
CA TYR A 68 -18.41 6.12 18.00
C TYR A 68 -17.86 5.75 19.37
N HIS A 69 -16.55 5.56 19.46
CA HIS A 69 -15.86 5.38 20.73
C HIS A 69 -14.67 6.31 20.83
N LYS A 70 -14.20 6.54 22.05
CA LYS A 70 -13.13 7.49 22.33
C LYS A 70 -11.78 6.76 22.42
N ILE A 71 -10.87 7.03 21.48
CA ILE A 71 -9.47 6.57 21.51
C ILE A 71 -8.58 7.79 21.70
N ASP A 72 -7.69 7.76 22.71
CA ASP A 72 -6.71 8.83 22.97
C ASP A 72 -7.29 10.26 23.03
N GLY A 73 -8.55 10.39 23.45
CA GLY A 73 -9.23 11.68 23.57
C GLY A 73 -10.05 12.08 22.34
N GLU A 74 -9.95 11.36 21.23
CA GLU A 74 -10.66 11.63 19.98
C GLU A 74 -11.81 10.64 19.76
N TRP A 75 -12.90 11.12 19.17
CA TRP A 75 -14.05 10.30 18.80
C TRP A 75 -13.81 9.67 17.43
N VAL A 76 -13.73 8.34 17.39
CA VAL A 76 -13.51 7.55 16.18
C VAL A 76 -14.76 6.73 15.92
N SER A 77 -15.24 6.70 14.67
CA SER A 77 -16.33 5.80 14.31
C SER A 77 -15.83 4.37 14.18
N ASP A 78 -16.63 3.42 14.66
CA ASP A 78 -16.40 1.98 14.52
C ASP A 78 -16.20 1.59 13.05
N GLU A 79 -16.95 2.24 12.16
CA GLU A 79 -16.81 2.07 10.71
C GLU A 79 -15.44 2.53 10.21
N ALA A 80 -14.99 3.73 10.58
CA ALA A 80 -13.68 4.24 10.16
C ALA A 80 -12.55 3.36 10.71
N PHE A 81 -12.64 2.96 11.98
CA PHE A 81 -11.69 2.05 12.60
C PHE A 81 -11.65 0.69 11.89
N ALA A 82 -12.81 0.11 11.55
CA ALA A 82 -12.90 -1.13 10.81
C ALA A 82 -12.29 -1.01 9.41
N PHE A 83 -12.53 0.10 8.70
CA PHE A 83 -11.92 0.37 7.39
C PHE A 83 -10.39 0.52 7.48
N GLU A 84 -9.88 1.21 8.50
CA GLU A 84 -8.44 1.33 8.73
C GLU A 84 -7.79 -0.01 9.03
N MET A 85 -8.40 -0.83 9.90
CA MET A 85 -7.94 -2.17 10.23
C MET A 85 -7.96 -3.09 9.01
N LEU A 86 -9.03 -3.04 8.20
CA LEU A 86 -9.10 -3.77 6.94
C LEU A 86 -7.99 -3.34 5.97
N GLY A 87 -7.74 -2.03 5.87
CA GLY A 87 -6.66 -1.47 5.08
C GLY A 87 -5.28 -1.94 5.55
N LEU A 88 -5.06 -2.04 6.87
CA LEU A 88 -3.83 -2.57 7.44
C LEU A 88 -3.64 -4.06 7.12
N LEU A 89 -4.68 -4.87 7.32
CA LEU A 89 -4.65 -6.30 7.00
C LEU A 89 -4.39 -6.54 5.51
N PHE A 90 -4.97 -5.73 4.63
CA PHE A 90 -4.70 -5.80 3.20
C PHE A 90 -3.24 -5.51 2.87
N LYS A 91 -2.65 -4.46 3.48
CA LYS A 91 -1.22 -4.14 3.29
C LYS A 91 -0.32 -5.27 3.77
N ILE A 92 -0.60 -5.85 4.94
CA ILE A 92 0.16 -7.00 5.48
C ILE A 92 0.04 -8.20 4.54
N GLY A 93 -1.18 -8.51 4.09
CA GLY A 93 -1.43 -9.58 3.14
C GLY A 93 -0.66 -9.40 1.82
N MET A 94 -0.62 -8.17 1.30
CA MET A 94 0.16 -7.85 0.11
C MET A 94 1.66 -8.04 0.31
N VAL A 95 2.22 -7.58 1.45
CA VAL A 95 3.63 -7.78 1.78
C VAL A 95 3.97 -9.27 1.87
N LEU A 96 3.13 -10.06 2.55
CA LEU A 96 3.32 -11.50 2.65
C LEU A 96 3.22 -12.21 1.29
N ALA A 97 2.26 -11.80 0.45
CA ALA A 97 2.11 -12.34 -0.90
C ALA A 97 3.35 -12.06 -1.76
N ILE A 98 3.93 -10.86 -1.65
CA ILE A 98 5.18 -10.52 -2.34
C ILE A 98 6.32 -11.41 -1.83
N LEU A 99 6.50 -11.50 -0.50
CA LEU A 99 7.58 -12.29 0.11
C LEU A 99 7.50 -13.76 -0.30
N LEU A 100 6.33 -14.39 -0.14
CA LEU A 100 6.14 -15.79 -0.52
C LEU A 100 6.22 -15.98 -2.04
N GLY A 101 5.72 -15.00 -2.81
CA GLY A 101 5.79 -14.97 -4.27
C GLY A 101 7.23 -15.00 -4.82
N THR A 102 8.21 -14.48 -4.07
CA THR A 102 9.62 -14.51 -4.51
C THR A 102 10.13 -15.94 -4.72
N HIS A 103 9.76 -16.88 -3.87
CA HIS A 103 10.20 -18.26 -3.96
C HIS A 103 9.62 -18.97 -5.20
N PHE A 104 8.37 -18.68 -5.53
CA PHE A 104 7.78 -19.14 -6.79
C PHE A 104 8.55 -18.59 -7.98
N LEU A 105 8.88 -17.30 -7.98
CA LEU A 105 9.64 -16.68 -9.06
C LEU A 105 11.05 -17.28 -9.21
N VAL A 106 11.70 -17.61 -8.10
CA VAL A 106 12.97 -18.34 -8.09
C VAL A 106 12.81 -19.75 -8.66
N ALA A 107 11.82 -20.52 -8.22
CA ALA A 107 11.55 -21.86 -8.73
C ALA A 107 11.27 -21.85 -10.25
N TYR A 108 10.39 -20.96 -10.71
CA TYR A 108 10.10 -20.78 -12.14
C TYR A 108 11.35 -20.40 -12.94
N SER A 109 12.26 -19.61 -12.38
CA SER A 109 13.51 -19.27 -13.08
C SER A 109 14.39 -20.51 -13.35
N MET A 110 14.33 -21.53 -12.49
CA MET A 110 15.08 -22.77 -12.64
C MET A 110 14.50 -23.63 -13.78
N ASP A 111 13.17 -23.78 -13.82
CA ASP A 111 12.48 -24.54 -14.87
C ASP A 111 12.69 -23.93 -16.27
N TYR A 112 12.65 -22.60 -16.36
CA TYR A 112 12.77 -21.86 -17.62
C TYR A 112 14.20 -21.34 -17.88
N GLN A 113 15.23 -21.97 -17.28
CA GLN A 113 16.61 -21.48 -17.32
C GLN A 113 17.15 -21.20 -18.74
N VAL A 114 16.80 -22.02 -19.73
CA VAL A 114 17.24 -21.84 -21.12
C VAL A 114 16.77 -20.49 -21.67
N TYR A 115 15.52 -20.11 -21.38
CA TYR A 115 14.96 -18.84 -21.80
C TYR A 115 15.58 -17.66 -21.05
N VAL A 116 15.91 -17.83 -19.76
CA VAL A 116 16.62 -16.81 -18.98
C VAL A 116 18.00 -16.53 -19.58
N PHE A 117 18.79 -17.56 -19.85
CA PHE A 117 20.12 -17.39 -20.45
C PHE A 117 20.03 -16.81 -21.87
N ALA A 118 19.08 -17.27 -22.68
CA ALA A 118 18.87 -16.73 -24.02
C ALA A 118 18.48 -15.23 -24.00
N ALA A 119 17.55 -14.85 -23.13
CA ALA A 119 17.13 -13.45 -22.97
C ALA A 119 18.28 -12.56 -22.49
N PHE A 120 19.08 -13.04 -21.53
CA PHE A 120 20.28 -12.32 -21.09
C PHE A 120 21.28 -12.15 -22.24
N ALA A 121 21.58 -13.21 -22.99
CA ALA A 121 22.53 -13.15 -24.11
C ALA A 121 22.08 -12.16 -25.20
N ILE A 122 20.80 -12.20 -25.57
CA ILE A 122 20.23 -11.29 -26.57
C ILE A 122 20.32 -9.84 -26.09
N THR A 123 19.88 -9.56 -24.86
CA THR A 123 19.89 -8.20 -24.31
C THR A 123 21.32 -7.68 -24.11
N PHE A 124 22.27 -8.54 -23.74
CA PHE A 124 23.69 -8.21 -23.68
C PHE A 124 24.27 -7.83 -25.05
N LEU A 125 23.99 -8.63 -26.08
CA LEU A 125 24.45 -8.33 -27.45
C LEU A 125 23.88 -6.99 -27.93
N LEU A 126 22.60 -6.72 -27.69
CA LEU A 126 21.98 -5.44 -28.02
C LEU A 126 22.64 -4.28 -27.26
N MET A 127 22.94 -4.45 -25.98
CA MET A 127 23.64 -3.45 -25.15
C MET A 127 25.01 -3.09 -25.74
N VAL A 128 25.78 -4.10 -26.15
CA VAL A 128 27.10 -3.92 -26.78
C VAL A 128 26.96 -3.21 -28.13
N LEU A 129 26.02 -3.62 -28.97
CA LEU A 129 25.76 -2.98 -30.28
C LEU A 129 25.31 -1.53 -30.13
N GLY A 130 24.51 -1.23 -29.10
CA GLY A 130 24.08 0.11 -28.74
C GLY A 130 25.15 0.96 -28.05
N ARG A 131 26.36 0.41 -27.82
CA ARG A 131 27.49 1.03 -27.12
C ARG A 131 27.10 1.63 -25.75
N GLY A 132 26.07 1.09 -25.10
CA GLY A 132 25.55 1.61 -23.83
C GLY A 132 25.01 3.05 -23.85
N THR A 133 24.68 3.58 -25.04
CA THR A 133 24.13 4.94 -25.20
C THR A 133 22.59 4.97 -25.14
N SER A 134 21.94 3.91 -25.60
CA SER A 134 20.47 3.82 -25.66
C SER A 134 19.86 3.46 -24.31
N LYS A 135 19.02 4.34 -23.76
CA LYS A 135 18.26 4.10 -22.51
C LYS A 135 17.38 2.85 -22.59
N VAL A 136 16.78 2.58 -23.75
CA VAL A 136 15.90 1.42 -23.95
C VAL A 136 16.70 0.12 -23.88
N LEU A 137 17.87 0.08 -24.52
CA LEU A 137 18.72 -1.11 -24.50
C LEU A 137 19.31 -1.35 -23.09
N ASN A 138 19.68 -0.28 -22.38
CA ASN A 138 20.11 -0.37 -20.98
C ASN A 138 18.98 -0.92 -20.09
N PHE A 139 17.74 -0.49 -20.31
CA PHE A 139 16.58 -1.01 -19.58
C PHE A 139 16.31 -2.48 -19.89
N LEU A 140 16.31 -2.90 -21.15
CA LEU A 140 16.14 -4.31 -21.51
C LEU A 140 17.26 -5.18 -20.93
N PHE A 141 18.49 -4.68 -20.97
CA PHE A 141 19.63 -5.35 -20.35
C PHE A 141 19.49 -5.45 -18.82
N SER A 142 18.91 -4.42 -18.17
CA SER A 142 18.59 -4.47 -16.74
C SER A 142 17.65 -5.61 -16.38
N ILE A 143 16.60 -5.81 -17.19
CA ILE A 143 15.64 -6.91 -17.00
C ILE A 143 16.34 -8.25 -17.20
N GLY A 144 17.20 -8.37 -18.22
CA GLY A 144 18.03 -9.56 -18.44
C GLY A 144 18.93 -9.87 -17.25
N CYS A 145 19.57 -8.85 -16.66
CA CYS A 145 20.40 -9.00 -15.47
C CYS A 145 19.59 -9.44 -14.24
N VAL A 146 18.40 -8.89 -14.04
CA VAL A 146 17.48 -9.29 -12.97
C VAL A 146 17.09 -10.76 -13.13
N ALA A 147 16.65 -11.16 -14.33
CA ALA A 147 16.27 -12.55 -14.60
C ALA A 147 17.43 -13.53 -14.40
N LEU A 148 18.63 -13.16 -14.87
CA LEU A 148 19.84 -13.95 -14.65
C LEU A 148 20.19 -14.05 -13.16
N ALA A 149 20.14 -12.93 -12.43
CA ALA A 149 20.39 -12.93 -10.99
C ALA A 149 19.41 -13.84 -10.26
N THR A 150 18.11 -13.75 -10.56
CA THR A 150 17.10 -14.67 -10.02
C THR A 150 17.47 -16.14 -10.25
N ARG A 151 17.89 -16.51 -11.46
CA ARG A 151 18.31 -17.89 -11.76
C ARG A 151 19.58 -18.29 -11.01
N CYS A 152 20.52 -17.37 -10.79
CA CYS A 152 21.74 -17.63 -10.04
C CYS A 152 21.52 -17.71 -8.53
N TYR A 153 20.42 -17.15 -8.02
CA TYR A 153 20.15 -17.11 -6.58
C TYR A 153 20.13 -18.49 -5.89
N PRO A 154 19.46 -19.54 -6.43
CA PRO A 154 19.56 -20.90 -5.91
C PRO A 154 20.98 -21.41 -5.71
N VAL A 155 21.89 -21.09 -6.63
CA VAL A 155 23.30 -21.52 -6.56
C VAL A 155 24.04 -20.78 -5.44
N VAL A 156 23.78 -19.47 -5.30
CA VAL A 156 24.33 -18.66 -4.19
C VAL A 156 23.80 -19.18 -2.86
N PHE A 157 22.50 -19.49 -2.78
CA PHE A 157 21.90 -20.09 -1.61
C PHE A 157 22.56 -21.43 -1.26
N GLU A 158 22.67 -22.34 -2.22
CA GLU A 158 23.27 -23.67 -2.02
C GLU A 158 24.71 -23.55 -1.51
N PHE A 159 25.48 -22.60 -2.05
CA PHE A 159 26.84 -22.34 -1.59
C PHE A 159 26.91 -21.93 -0.10
N PHE A 160 25.95 -21.15 0.40
CA PHE A 160 25.95 -20.69 1.79
C PHE A 160 25.24 -21.63 2.76
N VAL A 161 24.20 -22.34 2.31
CA VAL A 161 23.35 -23.19 3.16
C VAL A 161 23.78 -24.65 3.08
N GLY A 162 24.49 -25.05 2.03
CA GLY A 162 25.02 -26.41 1.85
C GLY A 162 23.97 -27.43 1.37
N THR A 163 22.86 -26.96 0.82
CA THR A 163 21.74 -27.79 0.35
C THR A 163 21.07 -27.14 -0.84
N ASP A 164 20.52 -27.97 -1.74
CA ASP A 164 19.76 -27.49 -2.88
C ASP A 164 18.56 -26.64 -2.41
N TYR A 165 18.31 -25.56 -3.14
CA TYR A 165 17.26 -24.59 -2.81
C TYR A 165 15.88 -25.22 -2.82
N PHE A 166 15.57 -26.03 -3.84
CA PHE A 166 14.25 -26.64 -3.99
C PHE A 166 14.03 -27.70 -2.92
N ASP A 167 15.03 -28.55 -2.68
CA ASP A 167 14.99 -29.57 -1.62
C ASP A 167 14.79 -28.93 -0.24
N TYR A 168 15.46 -27.81 0.03
CA TYR A 168 15.31 -27.08 1.29
C TYR A 168 13.87 -26.63 1.53
N PHE A 169 13.23 -26.02 0.54
CA PHE A 169 11.87 -25.50 0.68
C PHE A 169 10.80 -26.60 0.60
N LEU A 170 11.08 -27.70 -0.11
CA LEU A 170 10.25 -28.91 -0.06
C LEU A 170 10.25 -29.60 1.30
N ALA A 171 11.38 -29.55 2.03
CA ALA A 171 11.47 -30.08 3.39
C ALA A 171 10.57 -29.34 4.40
N GLY A 172 9.94 -28.23 3.98
CA GLY A 172 8.97 -27.49 4.78
C GLY A 172 9.61 -26.71 5.92
N PRO A 173 10.55 -25.77 5.64
CA PRO A 173 11.16 -24.96 6.68
C PRO A 173 10.11 -24.05 7.32
N ASN A 174 10.42 -23.57 8.53
CA ASN A 174 9.50 -22.70 9.26
C ASN A 174 9.26 -21.37 8.52
N LEU A 175 8.16 -20.67 8.85
CA LEU A 175 7.78 -19.41 8.19
C LEU A 175 8.87 -18.34 8.27
N TRP A 176 9.64 -18.31 9.36
CA TRP A 176 10.72 -17.36 9.53
C TRP A 176 11.82 -17.55 8.48
N GLU A 177 12.17 -18.79 8.14
CA GLU A 177 13.16 -19.09 7.12
C GLU A 177 12.68 -18.74 5.72
N TRP A 178 11.40 -18.98 5.40
CA TRP A 178 10.79 -18.45 4.18
C TRP A 178 10.98 -16.94 4.08
N ILE A 179 10.56 -16.19 5.10
CA ILE A 179 10.69 -14.72 5.12
C ILE A 179 12.16 -14.29 5.02
N LYS A 180 13.06 -14.92 5.77
CA LYS A 180 14.50 -14.61 5.79
C LYS A 180 15.10 -14.73 4.39
N TYR A 181 14.88 -15.85 3.70
CA TYR A 181 15.45 -16.07 2.38
C TYR A 181 14.72 -15.31 1.26
N ALA A 182 13.45 -14.93 1.44
CA ALA A 182 12.77 -13.96 0.58
C ALA A 182 13.41 -12.57 0.68
N LEU A 183 13.72 -12.11 1.90
CA LEU A 183 14.37 -10.81 2.12
C LEU A 183 15.80 -10.78 1.56
N ILE A 184 16.58 -11.86 1.78
CA ILE A 184 17.92 -12.00 1.20
C ILE A 184 17.84 -11.98 -0.33
N TYR A 185 16.86 -12.68 -0.92
CA TYR A 185 16.61 -12.65 -2.35
C TYR A 185 16.31 -11.23 -2.87
N ILE A 186 15.41 -10.49 -2.20
CA ILE A 186 15.06 -9.11 -2.59
C ILE A 186 16.29 -8.22 -2.57
N ALA A 187 17.09 -8.30 -1.50
CA ALA A 187 18.35 -7.54 -1.41
C ALA A 187 19.33 -7.93 -2.52
N TYR A 188 19.48 -9.23 -2.78
CA TYR A 188 20.35 -9.76 -3.82
C TYR A 188 19.97 -9.28 -5.22
N VAL A 189 18.68 -9.34 -5.59
CA VAL A 189 18.18 -8.90 -6.90
C VAL A 189 18.14 -7.38 -7.03
N ALA A 190 18.12 -6.63 -5.93
CA ALA A 190 18.31 -5.17 -5.99
C ALA A 190 19.78 -4.80 -6.25
N VAL A 191 20.73 -5.48 -5.60
CA VAL A 191 22.16 -5.11 -5.62
C VAL A 191 22.88 -5.68 -6.84
N VAL A 192 22.75 -6.98 -7.12
CA VAL A 192 23.58 -7.67 -8.12
C VAL A 192 23.34 -7.14 -9.54
N PRO A 193 22.08 -7.05 -10.05
CA PRO A 193 21.82 -6.48 -11.37
C PRO A 193 22.31 -5.04 -11.51
N PHE A 194 22.22 -4.24 -10.46
CA PHE A 194 22.72 -2.87 -10.45
C PHE A 194 24.25 -2.83 -10.64
N LEU A 195 25.00 -3.64 -9.88
CA LEU A 195 26.46 -3.73 -10.00
C LEU A 195 26.89 -4.27 -11.37
N VAL A 196 26.23 -5.31 -11.88
CA VAL A 196 26.50 -5.89 -13.20
C VAL A 196 26.27 -4.87 -14.31
N MET A 197 25.16 -4.13 -14.25
CA MET A 197 24.87 -3.07 -15.21
C MET A 197 25.93 -1.97 -15.18
N LEU A 198 26.32 -1.53 -13.98
CA LEU A 198 27.33 -0.48 -13.81
C LEU A 198 28.66 -0.92 -14.42
N PHE A 199 29.11 -2.13 -14.12
CA PHE A 199 30.37 -2.69 -14.62
C PHE A 199 30.37 -2.85 -16.15
N ILE A 200 29.31 -3.45 -16.72
CA ILE A 200 29.23 -3.71 -18.16
C ILE A 200 29.07 -2.41 -18.94
N THR A 201 28.24 -1.47 -18.46
CA THR A 201 28.06 -0.18 -19.13
C THR A 201 29.37 0.61 -19.16
N PHE A 202 30.12 0.62 -18.05
CA PHE A 202 31.44 1.22 -17.99
C PHE A 202 32.38 0.60 -19.03
N PHE A 203 32.51 -0.73 -19.03
CA PHE A 203 33.39 -1.44 -19.95
C PHE A 203 33.04 -1.21 -21.43
N VAL A 204 31.75 -1.29 -21.79
CA VAL A 204 31.28 -1.08 -23.16
C VAL A 204 31.58 0.33 -23.65
N ARG A 205 31.46 1.34 -22.78
CA ARG A 205 31.76 2.74 -23.13
C ARG A 205 33.25 2.97 -23.31
N THR A 206 34.08 2.47 -22.40
CA THR A 206 35.55 2.59 -22.53
C THR A 206 36.07 1.93 -23.81
N LEU A 207 35.52 0.78 -24.18
CA LEU A 207 35.87 0.13 -25.46
C LEU A 207 35.45 0.94 -26.68
N ALA A 208 34.27 1.57 -26.63
CA ALA A 208 33.78 2.42 -27.71
C ALA A 208 34.66 3.67 -27.90
N GLU A 209 35.02 4.34 -26.80
CA GLU A 209 35.90 5.52 -26.82
C GLU A 209 37.29 5.20 -27.36
N LYS A 210 37.89 4.08 -26.93
CA LYS A 210 39.20 3.63 -27.45
C LYS A 210 39.17 3.38 -28.95
N LYS A 211 38.11 2.74 -29.45
CA LYS A 211 37.95 2.48 -30.90
C LYS A 211 37.84 3.78 -31.71
N GLU A 212 37.25 4.83 -31.15
CA GLU A 212 37.15 6.13 -31.83
C GLU A 212 38.49 6.87 -31.85
N ALA A 213 39.30 6.74 -30.80
CA ALA A 213 40.66 7.29 -30.75
C ALA A 213 41.63 6.60 -31.73
N ASP A 214 41.51 5.29 -31.93
CA ASP A 214 42.38 4.53 -32.87
C ASP A 214 42.06 4.80 -34.36
N VAL A 215 40.95 5.47 -34.67
CA VAL A 215 40.48 5.75 -36.04
C VAL A 215 40.77 7.20 -36.49
N GLN A 216 41.17 8.08 -35.56
CA GLN A 216 41.59 9.46 -35.84
C GLN A 216 43.11 9.55 -36.08
#